data_AF-A0A6J6BXX6-F1
#
_entry.id   AF-A0A6J6BXX6-F1
#
_cell.length_a   1.000
_cell.length_b   1.000
_cell.length_c   1.000
_cell.angle_alpha   90.00
_cell.angle_beta   90.00
_cell.angle_gamma   90.00
#
_symmetry.space_group_name_H-M   'P 1'
#
loop_
_entity.id
_entity.type
_entity.pdbx_description
1 polymer ?
#
loop_
_entity_poly.entity_id
_entity_poly.type
_entity_poly.pdbx_seq_one_letter_code
_entity_poly.pdbx_strand_id
1 'polypeptide(L)'
;MLLDGELEVRRDDQQISVLDRPGTTFGEISLLLDQAHGATVVATVPTRMRRAADGAALFDQHPEFARLVATELARRLDSLTVYLADVKRQYGAAPGIAMVTDVLRHLSQQRAETTRPLSARDPDPEY
;
A
#
# COMPACT_ATOMS: atom_id res chain seq x y z
N MET A 1 9.25 -0.01 12.62
CA MET A 1 10.04 -1.19 12.21
C MET A 1 9.80 -2.34 13.18
N LEU A 2 9.48 -3.51 12.65
CA LEU A 2 9.29 -4.75 13.40
C LEU A 2 10.64 -5.30 13.87
N LEU A 3 10.75 -5.66 15.15
CA LEU A 3 11.92 -6.33 15.72
C LEU A 3 11.66 -7.83 15.90
N ASP A 4 10.46 -8.17 16.37
CA ASP A 4 10.00 -9.53 16.63
C ASP A 4 8.47 -9.53 16.76
N GLY A 5 7.80 -10.62 16.38
CA GLY A 5 6.34 -10.74 16.39
C GLY A 5 5.70 -10.68 15.00
N GLU A 6 4.40 -10.41 14.96
CA GLU A 6 3.56 -10.48 13.77
C GLU A 6 2.49 -9.39 13.79
N LEU A 7 2.25 -8.80 12.62
CA LEU A 7 1.27 -7.74 12.41
C LEU A 7 0.37 -8.05 11.21
N GLU A 8 -0.92 -7.80 11.35
CA GLU A 8 -1.86 -7.74 10.23
C GLU A 8 -2.03 -6.31 9.74
N VAL A 9 -1.98 -6.11 8.42
CA VAL A 9 -2.35 -4.86 7.76
C VAL A 9 -3.77 -5.01 7.23
N ARG A 10 -4.69 -4.20 7.76
CA ARG A 10 -6.12 -4.23 7.42
C ARG A 10 -6.54 -2.94 6.73
N ARG A 11 -7.39 -3.04 5.71
CA ARG A 11 -8.06 -1.92 5.05
C ARG A 11 -9.55 -2.20 5.01
N ASP A 12 -10.36 -1.29 5.55
CA ASP A 12 -11.82 -1.42 5.61
C ASP A 12 -12.27 -2.81 6.13
N ASP A 13 -11.61 -3.25 7.22
CA ASP A 13 -11.75 -4.55 7.91
C ASP A 13 -11.25 -5.80 7.15
N GLN A 14 -10.80 -5.65 5.90
CA GLN A 14 -10.17 -6.73 5.14
C GLN A 14 -8.68 -6.81 5.45
N GLN A 15 -8.18 -8.00 5.78
CA GLN A 15 -6.74 -8.27 5.86
C GLN A 15 -6.13 -8.23 4.45
N ILE A 16 -5.19 -7.32 4.25
CA ILE A 16 -4.48 -7.11 2.98
C ILE A 16 -3.12 -7.80 3.00
N SER A 17 -2.45 -7.86 4.16
CA SER A 17 -1.11 -8.43 4.29
C SER A 17 -0.76 -8.80 5.74
N VAL A 18 0.28 -9.63 5.91
CA VAL A 18 0.90 -9.96 7.20
C VAL A 18 2.36 -9.52 7.15
N LEU A 19 2.83 -8.93 8.25
CA LEU A 19 4.22 -8.53 8.46
C LEU A 19 4.78 -9.36 9.62
N ASP A 20 5.60 -10.36 9.30
CA ASP A 20 6.19 -11.34 10.23
C ASP A 20 7.74 -11.34 10.19
N ARG A 21 8.33 -10.52 9.31
CA ARG A 21 9.78 -10.47 9.13
C ARG A 21 10.43 -9.35 9.96
N PRO A 22 11.40 -9.65 10.84
CA PRO A 22 12.21 -8.64 11.50
C PRO A 22 12.87 -7.68 10.49
N GLY A 23 12.93 -6.39 10.83
CA GLY A 23 13.39 -5.33 9.95
C GLY A 23 12.32 -4.75 9.02
N THR A 24 11.14 -5.37 8.95
CA THR A 24 10.03 -4.82 8.15
C THR A 24 9.61 -3.44 8.66
N THR A 25 9.52 -2.48 7.76
CA THR A 25 9.01 -1.12 8.03
C THR A 25 7.64 -0.96 7.39
N PHE A 26 6.78 -0.19 8.03
CA PHE A 26 5.44 0.16 7.57
C PHE A 26 5.12 1.60 8.01
N GLY A 27 4.16 2.24 7.33
CA GLY A 27 3.81 3.65 7.55
C GLY A 27 4.63 4.63 6.72
N GLU A 28 5.65 4.15 6.00
CA GLU A 28 6.50 4.93 5.11
C GLU A 28 5.73 5.59 3.96
N ILE A 29 4.73 4.92 3.39
CA ILE A 29 3.97 5.45 2.25
C ILE A 29 3.21 6.72 2.65
N SER A 30 2.57 6.69 3.83
CA SER A 30 1.87 7.87 4.37
C SER A 30 2.84 9.01 4.64
N LEU A 31 3.99 8.71 5.22
CA LEU A 31 5.04 9.69 5.51
C LEU A 31 5.62 10.31 4.23
N LEU A 32 5.94 9.50 3.22
CA LEU A 32 6.54 9.96 1.96
C LEU A 32 5.58 10.76 1.09
N LEU A 33 4.28 10.47 1.17
CA LEU A 33 3.23 11.12 0.39
C LEU A 33 2.52 12.24 1.15
N ASP A 34 2.95 12.53 2.38
CA ASP A 34 2.33 13.50 3.28
C ASP A 34 0.79 13.34 3.35
N GLN A 35 0.35 12.10 3.60
CA GLN A 35 -1.07 11.73 3.62
C GLN A 35 -1.44 10.90 4.84
N ALA A 36 -2.73 10.83 5.13
CA ALA A 36 -3.28 9.97 6.17
C ALA A 36 -2.95 8.48 5.96
N HIS A 37 -2.99 7.70 7.04
CA HIS A 37 -2.83 6.25 6.97
C HIS A 37 -4.00 5.61 6.23
N GLY A 38 -3.69 4.90 5.14
CA GLY A 38 -4.69 4.18 4.34
C GLY A 38 -5.02 2.77 4.82
N ALA A 39 -4.39 2.32 5.91
CA ALA A 39 -4.59 1.01 6.50
C ALA A 39 -4.34 1.05 8.01
N THR A 40 -5.01 0.16 8.73
CA THR A 40 -4.80 -0.10 10.16
C THR A 40 -3.85 -1.28 10.32
N VAL A 41 -2.90 -1.16 11.24
CA VAL A 41 -1.96 -2.25 11.54
C VAL A 41 -2.24 -2.76 12.95
N VAL A 42 -2.49 -4.06 13.07
CA VAL A 42 -2.88 -4.72 14.32
C VAL A 42 -1.87 -5.80 14.66
N ALA A 43 -1.34 -5.81 15.88
CA ALA A 43 -0.50 -6.91 16.35
C ALA A 43 -1.36 -8.13 16.66
N THR A 44 -1.03 -9.27 16.07
CA THR A 44 -1.73 -10.56 16.27
C THR A 44 -1.11 -11.39 17.39
N VAL A 45 0.16 -11.10 17.71
CA VAL A 45 0.94 -11.73 18.78
C VAL A 45 1.70 -10.67 19.58
N PRO A 46 2.23 -10.99 20.78
CA PRO A 46 3.15 -10.11 21.48
C PRO A 46 4.29 -9.67 20.55
N THR A 47 4.35 -8.36 20.27
CA THR A 47 5.19 -7.82 19.19
C THR A 47 6.08 -6.71 19.72
N ARG A 48 7.35 -6.73 19.32
CA ARG A 48 8.35 -5.72 19.65
C ARG A 48 8.68 -4.88 18.43
N MET A 49 8.74 -3.58 18.62
CA MET A 49 8.87 -2.63 17.52
C MET A 49 9.76 -1.46 17.89
N ARG A 50 10.45 -0.93 16.88
CA ARG A 50 11.09 0.38 16.96
C ARG A 50 10.24 1.40 16.21
N ARG A 51 9.85 2.47 16.90
CA ARG A 51 9.11 3.60 16.36
C ARG A 51 10.07 4.75 16.07
N ALA A 52 9.96 5.34 14.88
CA ALA A 52 10.53 6.66 14.62
C ALA A 52 9.60 7.70 15.25
N ALA A 53 10.13 8.51 16.18
CA ALA A 53 9.33 9.55 16.84
C ALA A 53 8.91 10.64 15.83
N ASP A 54 9.85 11.01 14.97
CA ASP A 54 9.66 11.87 13.81
C ASP A 54 10.25 11.19 12.58
N GLY A 55 9.38 10.82 11.64
CA GLY A 55 9.78 10.13 10.42
C GLY A 55 10.45 11.05 9.41
N ALA A 56 10.06 12.32 9.34
CA ALA A 56 10.63 13.28 8.41
C ALA A 56 12.05 13.63 8.84
N ALA A 57 12.23 13.94 10.13
CA ALA A 57 13.56 14.17 10.69
C ALA A 57 14.48 12.96 10.54
N LEU A 58 13.95 11.73 10.65
CA LEU A 58 14.73 10.51 10.41
C LEU A 58 15.27 10.45 8.96
N PHE A 59 14.45 10.80 7.97
CA PHE A 59 14.89 10.81 6.57
C PHE A 59 15.88 11.93 6.27
N ASP A 60 15.70 13.10 6.89
CA ASP A 60 16.62 14.23 6.73
C ASP A 60 18.00 13.95 7.35
N GLN A 61 18.01 13.35 8.55
CA GLN A 61 19.24 13.02 9.27
C GLN A 61 19.94 11.78 8.70
N HIS A 62 19.18 10.85 8.11
CA HIS A 62 19.68 9.58 7.59
C HIS A 62 19.16 9.28 6.18
N PRO A 63 19.72 9.94 5.14
CA PRO A 63 19.29 9.74 3.75
C PRO A 63 19.41 8.28 3.27
N GLU A 64 20.30 7.49 3.87
CA GLU A 64 20.43 6.05 3.62
C GLU A 64 19.15 5.28 3.95
N PHE A 65 18.40 5.69 4.98
CA PHE A 65 17.10 5.10 5.30
C PHE A 65 16.06 5.43 4.24
N ALA A 66 16.02 6.68 3.76
CA ALA A 66 15.12 7.07 2.68
C ALA A 66 15.39 6.26 1.40
N ARG A 67 16.68 6.03 1.06
CA ARG A 67 17.06 5.18 -0.07
C ARG A 67 16.65 3.72 0.14
N LEU A 68 16.82 3.17 1.34
CA LEU A 68 16.41 1.80 1.67
C LEU A 68 14.90 1.64 1.48
N VAL A 69 14.11 2.55 2.05
CA VAL A 69 12.66 2.59 1.93
C VAL A 69 12.22 2.71 0.48
N ALA A 70 12.79 3.66 -0.27
CA ALA A 70 12.46 3.86 -1.69
C ALA A 70 12.77 2.61 -2.53
N THR A 71 13.89 1.93 -2.26
CA THR A 71 14.25 0.68 -2.95
C THR A 71 13.25 -0.44 -2.64
N GLU A 72 12.77 -0.52 -1.39
CA GLU A 72 11.79 -1.51 -0.97
C GLU A 72 10.44 -1.29 -1.66
N LEU A 73 9.96 -0.04 -1.67
CA LEU A 73 8.73 0.35 -2.37
C LEU A 73 8.82 0.12 -3.87
N ALA A 74 9.97 0.42 -4.48
CA ALA A 74 10.21 0.18 -5.90
C ALA A 74 10.13 -1.32 -6.23
N ARG A 75 10.74 -2.20 -5.41
CA ARG A 75 10.65 -3.66 -5.59
C ARG A 75 9.23 -4.18 -5.43
N ARG A 76 8.47 -3.66 -4.47
CA ARG A 76 7.06 -4.01 -4.31
C ARG A 76 6.24 -3.61 -5.53
N LEU A 77 6.44 -2.39 -6.01
CA LEU A 77 5.75 -1.89 -7.19
C LEU A 77 6.09 -2.72 -8.43
N ASP A 78 7.39 -2.99 -8.66
CA ASP A 78 7.85 -3.84 -9.77
C ASP A 78 7.19 -5.22 -9.72
N SER A 79 7.21 -5.88 -8.55
CA SER A 79 6.57 -7.18 -8.34
C SER A 79 5.06 -7.15 -8.64
N LEU A 80 4.35 -6.11 -8.17
CA LEU A 80 2.93 -5.94 -8.45
C LEU A 80 2.65 -5.71 -9.94
N THR A 81 3.50 -4.95 -10.63
CA THR A 81 3.34 -4.72 -12.07
C THR A 81 3.59 -5.98 -12.89
N VAL A 82 4.60 -6.77 -12.53
CA VAL A 82 4.89 -8.07 -13.15
C VAL A 82 3.72 -9.03 -12.92
N TYR A 83 3.23 -9.13 -11.68
CA TYR A 83 2.09 -9.98 -11.35
C TYR A 83 0.83 -9.57 -12.12
N LEU A 84 0.53 -8.27 -12.18
CA LEU A 84 -0.61 -7.77 -12.94
C LEU A 84 -0.48 -8.06 -14.45
N ALA A 85 0.72 -7.92 -15.02
CA ALA A 85 0.97 -8.26 -16.42
C ALA A 85 0.73 -9.76 -16.68
N ASP A 86 1.16 -10.63 -15.77
CA ASP A 86 0.95 -12.07 -15.86
C ASP A 86 -0.55 -12.43 -15.75
N VAL A 87 -1.28 -11.86 -14.79
CA VAL A 87 -2.73 -12.03 -14.67
C VAL A 87 -3.44 -11.58 -15.95
N LYS A 88 -3.06 -10.43 -16.52
CA LYS A 88 -3.61 -9.94 -17.80
C LYS A 88 -3.35 -10.90 -18.96
N ARG A 89 -2.16 -11.52 -18.99
CA ARG A 89 -1.81 -12.51 -20.02
C ARG A 89 -2.60 -13.81 -19.85
N GLN A 90 -2.77 -14.27 -18.62
CA GLN A 90 -3.44 -15.54 -18.30
C GLN A 90 -4.96 -15.48 -18.47
N TYR A 91 -5.57 -14.33 -18.18
CA TYR A 91 -7.02 -14.16 -18.14
C TYR A 91 -7.55 -13.11 -19.12
N GLY A 92 -6.73 -12.64 -20.06
CA GLY A 92 -7.12 -11.60 -21.04
C GLY A 92 -8.30 -11.99 -21.94
N ALA A 93 -8.62 -13.27 -22.06
CA ALA A 93 -9.79 -13.78 -22.78
C ALA A 93 -11.01 -14.07 -21.88
N ALA A 94 -10.87 -13.95 -20.55
CA ALA A 94 -11.97 -14.13 -19.61
C ALA A 94 -12.75 -12.80 -19.47
N PRO A 95 -14.09 -12.79 -19.66
CA PRO A 95 -14.88 -11.55 -19.76
C PRO A 95 -14.71 -10.58 -18.58
N GLY A 96 -14.49 -11.08 -17.36
CA GLY A 96 -14.35 -10.25 -16.16
C GLY A 96 -12.99 -9.57 -15.98
N ILE A 97 -11.88 -10.16 -16.46
CA ILE A 97 -10.52 -9.61 -16.27
C ILE A 97 -10.15 -8.61 -17.38
N ALA A 98 -10.75 -8.76 -18.56
CA ALA A 98 -10.65 -7.78 -19.64
C ALA A 98 -11.17 -6.40 -19.19
N MET A 99 -12.31 -6.34 -18.49
CA MET A 99 -12.89 -5.08 -18.00
C MET A 99 -12.02 -4.42 -16.92
N VAL A 100 -11.48 -5.19 -15.96
CA VAL A 100 -10.55 -4.68 -14.93
C VAL A 100 -9.26 -4.14 -15.56
N THR A 101 -8.79 -4.80 -16.61
CA THR A 101 -7.60 -4.38 -17.37
C THR A 101 -7.77 -3.01 -18.01
N ASP A 102 -8.95 -2.74 -18.56
CA ASP A 102 -9.28 -1.48 -19.23
C ASP A 102 -9.47 -0.34 -18.22
N VAL A 103 -10.13 -0.59 -17.08
CA VAL A 103 -10.25 0.40 -15.99
C VAL A 103 -8.88 0.75 -15.40
N LEU A 104 -8.02 -0.25 -15.15
CA LEU A 104 -6.66 0.00 -14.65
C LEU A 104 -5.81 0.78 -15.66
N ARG A 105 -6.00 0.57 -16.97
CA ARG A 105 -5.33 1.35 -18.02
C ARG A 105 -5.78 2.81 -18.00
N HIS A 106 -7.08 3.05 -17.81
CA HIS A 106 -7.64 4.40 -17.73
C HIS A 106 -7.14 5.15 -16.49
N LEU A 107 -7.07 4.48 -15.33
CA LEU A 107 -6.53 5.05 -14.09
C LEU A 107 -5.02 5.35 -14.18
N SER A 108 -4.24 4.51 -14.88
CA SER A 108 -2.80 4.79 -15.06
C SER A 108 -2.56 6.01 -15.95
N GLN A 109 -3.47 6.30 -16.89
CA GLN A 109 -3.43 7.47 -17.76
C GLN A 109 -3.87 8.76 -17.03
N GLN A 110 -4.69 8.64 -15.98
CA GLN A 110 -5.09 9.77 -15.13
C GLN A 110 -4.01 10.22 -14.13
N ARG A 111 -2.87 9.54 -14.05
CA ARG A 111 -1.81 9.81 -13.05
C ARG A 111 -0.98 11.09 -13.31
N ALA A 112 -1.61 12.11 -13.88
CA ALA A 112 -1.15 13.50 -13.90
C ALA A 112 -2.09 14.46 -13.13
N GLU A 113 -3.31 14.02 -12.75
CA GLU A 113 -4.24 14.85 -11.99
C GLU A 113 -4.64 14.14 -10.69
N THR A 114 -4.23 14.77 -9.60
CA THR A 114 -4.43 14.44 -8.18
C THR A 114 -5.68 13.59 -7.91
N THR A 115 -5.50 12.29 -7.70
CA THR A 115 -6.59 11.39 -7.30
C THR A 115 -6.99 11.69 -5.86
N ARG A 116 -7.99 12.55 -5.67
CA ARG A 116 -8.72 12.66 -4.41
C ARG A 116 -9.48 11.35 -4.17
N PRO A 117 -9.40 10.71 -3.00
CA PRO A 117 -10.21 9.53 -2.72
C PRO A 117 -11.69 9.95 -2.68
N LEU A 118 -12.49 9.41 -3.60
CA LEU A 118 -13.94 9.56 -3.60
C LEU A 118 -14.50 8.78 -2.41
N SER A 119 -14.81 9.50 -1.33
CA SER A 119 -15.59 9.01 -0.19
C SER A 119 -16.90 9.78 -0.14
N ALA A 120 -17.99 9.13 -0.55
CA ALA A 120 -19.31 9.18 0.09
C ALA A 120 -20.22 8.21 -0.65
N ARG A 121 -20.78 7.26 0.11
CA ARG A 121 -21.89 6.41 -0.31
C ARG A 121 -23.05 7.31 -0.72
N ASP A 122 -23.70 6.96 -1.83
CA ASP A 122 -24.97 7.54 -2.25
C ASP A 122 -26.00 7.28 -1.14
N PRO A 123 -26.65 8.30 -0.55
CA PRO A 123 -27.78 8.06 0.33
C PRO A 123 -28.98 7.60 -0.52
N ASP A 124 -29.48 6.43 -0.15
CA ASP A 124 -30.68 5.77 -0.67
C ASP A 124 -31.83 6.77 -0.92
N PRO A 125 -32.47 6.80 -2.11
CA PRO A 125 -33.66 7.63 -2.32
C PRO A 125 -34.86 7.01 -1.61
N GLU A 126 -35.38 7.71 -0.59
CA GLU A 126 -36.68 7.40 0.01
C GLU A 126 -37.78 7.49 -1.06
N TYR A 127 -38.56 6.41 -1.21
CA TYR A 127 -39.84 6.37 -1.94
C TYR A 127 -41.01 6.62 -0.98
#